data_AF-A0A3D0H0C4-F1
#
_entry.id   AF-A0A3D0H0C4-F1
#
_cell.length_a   1.000
_cell.length_b   1.000
_cell.length_c   1.000
_cell.angle_alpha   90.00
_cell.angle_beta   90.00
_cell.angle_gamma   90.00
#
_symmetry.space_group_name_H-M   'P 1'
#
loop_
_entity.id
_entity.type
_entity.pdbx_description
1 polymer ?
#
loop_
_entity_poly.entity_id
_entity_poly.type
_entity_poly.pdbx_seq_one_letter_code
_entity_poly.pdbx_strand_id
1 'polypeptide(L)'
;MQVITTHINADFDAMASMIAAKKLYPEAVLVFPGSQEQTLREFFVKSTVYLYDFKRIRDLDLHQVTHLILVDTRQASRIGRFQEIVGRPDLEIH
;
A
#
# COMPACT_ATOMS: atom_id res chain seq x y z
N MET A 1 -5.73 -10.27 7.48
CA MET A 1 -5.37 -10.01 6.07
C MET A 1 -4.02 -9.29 6.01
N GLN A 2 -3.21 -9.59 4.99
CA GLN A 2 -1.93 -8.91 4.74
C GLN A 2 -2.11 -7.78 3.72
N VAL A 3 -1.55 -6.61 4.02
CA VAL A 3 -1.59 -5.44 3.14
C VAL A 3 -0.18 -4.89 2.94
N ILE A 4 0.22 -4.70 1.69
CA ILE A 4 1.40 -3.92 1.33
C ILE A 4 0.96 -2.50 1.01
N THR A 5 1.56 -1.53 1.67
CA THR A 5 1.33 -0.10 1.42
C THR A 5 2.64 0.69 1.50
N THR A 6 2.57 1.95 1.09
CA THR A 6 3.69 2.89 1.10
C THR A 6 3.24 4.23 1.68
N HIS A 7 3.90 5.34 1.34
CA HIS A 7 3.48 6.69 1.70
C HIS A 7 2.43 7.28 0.75
N ILE A 8 1.70 8.28 1.25
CA ILE A 8 0.86 9.18 0.43
C ILE A 8 1.72 9.93 -0.58
N ASN A 9 1.14 10.29 -1.73
CA ASN A 9 1.87 10.81 -2.88
C ASN A 9 2.95 9.81 -3.34
N ALA A 10 2.56 8.54 -3.46
CA ALA A 10 3.45 7.48 -3.93
C ALA A 10 3.99 7.82 -5.33
N ASP A 11 5.28 7.59 -5.51
CA ASP A 11 6.00 7.74 -6.76
C ASP A 11 6.37 6.37 -7.35
N PHE A 12 7.24 6.35 -8.36
CA PHE A 12 7.66 5.11 -9.00
C PHE A 12 8.51 4.20 -8.11
N ASP A 13 9.30 4.75 -7.17
CA ASP A 13 10.12 3.94 -6.26
C ASP A 13 9.24 3.23 -5.24
N ALA A 14 8.26 3.96 -4.69
CA ALA A 14 7.20 3.42 -3.86
C ALA A 14 6.44 2.28 -4.56
N MET A 15 6.01 2.50 -5.81
CA MET A 15 5.32 1.45 -6.59
C MET A 15 6.21 0.23 -6.85
N ALA A 16 7.45 0.45 -7.29
CA ALA A 16 8.39 -0.64 -7.58
C ALA A 16 8.67 -1.47 -6.32
N SER A 17 8.85 -0.81 -5.18
CA SER A 17 9.02 -1.45 -3.88
C SER A 17 7.80 -2.25 -3.47
N MET A 18 6.58 -1.73 -3.69
CA MET A 18 5.35 -2.49 -3.42
C MET A 18 5.27 -3.77 -4.26
N ILE A 19 5.59 -3.68 -5.56
CA ILE A 19 5.62 -4.84 -6.47
C ILE A 19 6.71 -5.84 -6.05
N ALA A 20 7.88 -5.36 -5.61
CA ALA A 20 8.94 -6.21 -5.10
C ALA A 20 8.50 -6.95 -3.82
N ALA A 21 7.89 -6.24 -2.88
CA ALA A 21 7.33 -6.83 -1.66
C ALA A 21 6.24 -7.86 -1.96
N LYS A 22 5.39 -7.65 -2.98
CA LYS A 22 4.38 -8.63 -3.41
C LYS A 22 4.99 -9.97 -3.83
N LYS A 23 6.24 -9.99 -4.33
CA LYS A 23 6.94 -11.24 -4.64
C LYS A 23 7.35 -12.00 -3.36
N LEU A 24 7.62 -11.29 -2.28
CA LEU A 24 7.95 -11.88 -0.96
C LEU A 24 6.69 -12.28 -0.19
N TYR A 25 5.61 -11.50 -0.35
CA TYR A 25 4.31 -11.69 0.28
C TYR A 25 3.23 -11.92 -0.78
N PRO A 26 3.19 -13.10 -1.42
CA PRO A 26 2.32 -13.37 -2.57
C PRO A 26 0.83 -13.26 -2.26
N GLU A 27 0.42 -13.42 -1.00
CA GLU A 27 -0.98 -13.30 -0.57
C GLU A 27 -1.38 -11.87 -0.15
N ALA A 28 -0.41 -10.95 -0.04
CA ALA A 28 -0.68 -9.60 0.44
C ALA A 28 -1.34 -8.74 -0.64
N VAL A 29 -2.30 -7.92 -0.24
CA VAL A 29 -3.00 -7.02 -1.15
C VAL A 29 -2.21 -5.72 -1.29
N LEU A 30 -2.01 -5.27 -2.53
CA LEU A 30 -1.37 -3.97 -2.80
C LEU A 30 -2.40 -2.85 -2.65
N VAL A 31 -2.15 -1.91 -1.76
CA VAL A 31 -3.06 -0.78 -1.51
C VAL A 31 -2.26 0.50 -1.34
N PHE A 32 -2.57 1.51 -2.14
CA PHE A 32 -2.03 2.84 -1.91
C PHE A 32 -2.75 3.50 -0.72
N PRO A 33 -2.01 4.22 0.15
CA PRO A 33 -2.58 4.86 1.34
C PRO A 33 -3.39 6.13 1.02
N GLY A 34 -3.30 6.62 -0.22
CA GLY A 34 -3.83 7.92 -0.65
C GLY A 34 -3.54 8.20 -2.12
N SER A 35 -3.36 9.47 -2.46
CA SER A 35 -3.00 9.91 -3.82
C SER A 35 -1.63 9.38 -4.26
N GLN A 36 -1.48 9.23 -5.58
CA GLN A 36 -0.20 9.01 -6.25
C GLN A 36 0.28 10.33 -6.85
N GLU A 37 1.57 10.43 -7.14
CA GLU A 37 2.07 11.50 -8.00
C GLU A 37 1.36 11.52 -9.37
N GLN A 38 1.29 12.69 -9.99
CA GLN A 38 0.57 12.86 -11.26
C GLN A 38 1.14 11.98 -12.37
N THR A 39 2.45 11.90 -12.50
CA THR A 39 3.13 11.08 -13.50
C THR A 39 2.80 9.59 -13.33
N LEU A 40 2.80 9.09 -12.10
CA LEU A 40 2.40 7.73 -11.78
C LEU A 40 0.93 7.48 -12.10
N ARG A 41 0.05 8.42 -11.73
CA ARG A 41 -1.39 8.34 -12.05
C ARG A 41 -1.64 8.29 -13.57
N GLU A 42 -0.94 9.13 -14.33
CA GLU A 42 -1.02 9.12 -15.80
C GLU A 42 -0.49 7.81 -16.38
N PHE A 43 0.58 7.25 -15.81
CA PHE A 43 1.10 5.95 -16.19
C PHE A 43 0.11 4.83 -15.93
N PHE A 44 -0.59 4.82 -14.78
CA PHE A 44 -1.66 3.83 -14.52
C PHE A 44 -2.75 3.88 -15.58
N VAL A 45 -3.24 5.08 -15.94
CA VAL A 45 -4.29 5.24 -16.96
C VAL A 45 -3.83 4.74 -18.34
N LYS A 46 -2.53 4.86 -18.65
CA LYS A 46 -1.97 4.55 -19.97
C LYS A 46 -1.37 3.14 -20.08
N SER A 47 -1.18 2.42 -18.98
CA SER A 47 -0.47 1.14 -18.96
C SER A 47 -1.35 -0.03 -18.50
N THR A 48 -0.95 -1.25 -18.87
CA THR A 48 -1.58 -2.49 -18.37
C THR A 48 -1.25 -2.76 -16.89
N VAL A 49 -0.67 -1.82 -16.15
CA VAL A 49 -0.28 -1.99 -14.74
C VAL A 49 -1.48 -2.16 -13.79
N TYR A 50 -2.71 -1.94 -14.28
CA TYR A 50 -3.93 -2.49 -13.67
C TYR A 50 -3.85 -3.99 -13.36
N LEU A 51 -3.00 -4.76 -14.04
CA LEU A 51 -2.83 -6.20 -13.85
C LEU A 51 -2.34 -6.61 -12.45
N TYR A 52 -1.75 -5.70 -11.66
CA TYR A 52 -1.29 -6.02 -10.31
C TYR A 52 -2.40 -5.96 -9.24
N ASP A 53 -3.66 -5.77 -9.65
CA ASP A 53 -4.87 -5.82 -8.80
C ASP A 53 -4.76 -4.95 -7.53
N PHE A 54 -4.27 -3.72 -7.71
CA PHE A 54 -4.23 -2.72 -6.65
C PHE A 54 -5.65 -2.41 -6.17
N LYS A 55 -5.93 -2.64 -4.90
CA LYS A 55 -7.23 -2.29 -4.30
C LYS A 55 -7.23 -0.86 -3.81
N ARG A 56 -8.42 -0.26 -3.79
CA ARG A 56 -8.60 1.08 -3.22
C ARG A 56 -8.77 0.93 -1.71
N ILE A 57 -8.15 1.83 -0.96
CA ILE A 57 -8.25 1.83 0.51
C ILE A 57 -9.68 1.91 1.04
N ARG A 58 -10.60 2.56 0.30
CA ARG A 58 -12.02 2.64 0.66
C ARG A 58 -12.76 1.31 0.56
N ASP A 59 -12.24 0.37 -0.23
CA ASP A 59 -12.84 -0.95 -0.45
C ASP A 59 -12.30 -1.96 0.57
N LEU A 60 -11.50 -1.50 1.54
CA LEU A 60 -10.80 -2.32 2.51
C LEU A 60 -11.32 -2.06 3.92
N ASP A 61 -11.66 -3.14 4.63
CA ASP A 61 -11.94 -3.09 6.06
C ASP A 61 -10.61 -3.14 6.84
N LEU A 62 -10.21 -1.99 7.40
CA LEU A 62 -8.96 -1.86 8.15
C LEU A 62 -8.94 -2.74 9.41
N HIS A 63 -10.10 -3.12 9.94
CA HIS A 63 -10.16 -4.00 11.10
C HIS A 63 -9.69 -5.42 10.79
N GLN A 64 -9.83 -5.87 9.54
CA GLN A 64 -9.38 -7.18 9.09
C GLN A 64 -7.89 -7.24 8.77
N VAL A 65 -7.18 -6.11 8.78
CA VAL A 65 -5.74 -6.07 8.57
C VAL A 65 -5.04 -6.57 9.84
N THR A 66 -4.29 -7.66 9.68
CA THR A 66 -3.52 -8.30 10.75
C THR A 66 -2.02 -8.20 10.49
N HIS A 67 -1.62 -7.92 9.24
CA HIS A 67 -0.23 -7.73 8.83
C HIS A 67 -0.15 -6.52 7.89
N LEU A 68 0.64 -5.53 8.25
CA LEU A 68 0.89 -4.34 7.45
C LEU A 68 2.37 -4.31 7.04
N ILE A 69 2.62 -4.50 5.75
CA ILE A 69 3.95 -4.45 5.16
C ILE A 69 4.17 -3.04 4.61
N LEU A 70 5.11 -2.30 5.19
CA LEU A 70 5.43 -0.93 4.82
C LEU A 70 6.67 -0.89 3.93
N VAL A 71 6.57 -0.21 2.80
CA VAL A 71 7.72 0.06 1.93
C VAL A 71 7.88 1.55 1.68
N ASP A 72 9.13 1.99 1.51
CA ASP A 72 9.49 3.37 1.17
C ASP A 72 9.03 4.43 2.20
N THR A 73 8.70 4.01 3.43
CA THR A 73 8.39 4.94 4.52
C THR A 73 8.66 4.34 5.88
N ARG A 74 9.04 5.22 6.82
CA ARG A 74 9.17 4.91 8.26
C ARG A 74 8.29 5.79 9.15
N GLN A 75 7.43 6.61 8.53
CA GLN A 75 6.61 7.60 9.24
C GLN A 75 5.14 7.22 9.17
N ALA A 76 4.52 6.99 10.32
CA ALA A 76 3.10 6.64 10.40
C ALA A 76 2.18 7.77 9.87
N SER A 77 2.59 9.04 9.98
CA SER A 77 1.87 10.18 9.40
C SER A 77 1.76 10.13 7.87
N ARG A 78 2.60 9.34 7.20
CA ARG A 78 2.64 9.25 5.74
C ARG A 78 1.82 8.09 5.20
N ILE A 79 1.23 7.21 6.00
CA ILE A 79 0.50 6.03 5.51
C ILE A 79 -1.03 6.21 5.47
N GLY A 80 -1.52 7.45 5.55
CA GLY A 80 -2.94 7.77 5.42
C GLY A 80 -3.79 7.05 6.50
N ARG A 81 -4.93 6.48 6.09
CA ARG A 81 -5.85 5.81 7.04
C ARG A 81 -5.24 4.60 7.74
N PHE A 82 -4.17 4.00 7.21
CA PHE A 82 -3.48 2.91 7.90
C PHE A 82 -2.86 3.36 9.23
N GLN A 83 -2.62 4.66 9.44
CA GLN A 83 -2.19 5.17 10.74
C GLN A 83 -3.21 4.86 11.84
N GLU A 84 -4.51 4.79 11.52
CA GLU A 84 -5.60 4.53 12.48
C GLU A 84 -5.46 3.15 13.15
N ILE A 85 -4.78 2.20 12.51
CA ILE A 85 -4.57 0.85 13.03
C ILE A 85 -3.18 0.63 13.62
N VAL A 86 -2.25 1.57 13.45
CA VAL A 86 -0.91 1.47 14.04
C VAL A 86 -1.00 1.47 15.56
N GLY A 87 -0.42 0.45 16.21
CA GLY A 87 -0.47 0.27 17.66
C GLY A 87 -1.58 -0.66 18.15
N ARG A 88 -2.40 -1.21 17.25
CA ARG A 88 -3.29 -2.32 17.59
C ARG A 88 -2.47 -3.54 18.03
N PRO A 89 -2.87 -4.22 19.12
CA PRO A 89 -2.11 -5.35 19.66
C PRO A 89 -2.09 -6.58 18.74
N ASP A 90 -3.08 -6.69 17.85
CA ASP A 90 -3.25 -7.77 16.87
C ASP A 90 -2.70 -7.43 15.48
N LEU A 91 -2.01 -6.29 15.34
CA LEU A 91 -1.39 -5.85 14.09
C LEU A 91 0.11 -6.09 14.12
N GLU A 92 0.58 -6.96 13.22
CA GLU A 92 2.01 -7.13 12.94
C GLU A 92 2.44 -6.14 11.84
N ILE A 93 3.59 -5.49 12.01
CA ILE A 93 4.13 -4.51 11.06
C ILE A 93 5.52 -4.96 10.63
N HIS A 94 5.71 -5.10 9.31
CA HIS A 94 6.99 -5.39 8.67
C HIS A 94 7.50 -4.19 7.88
#